data_AF-R7LPM8-F1
#
_entry.id   AF-R7LPM8-F1
#
_cell.length_a   1.000
_cell.length_b   1.000
_cell.length_c   1.000
_cell.angle_alpha   90.00
_cell.angle_beta   90.00
_cell.angle_gamma   90.00
#
_symmetry.space_group_name_H-M   'P 1'
#
loop_
_entity.id
_entity.type
_entity.pdbx_description
1 polymer ?
#
loop_
_entity_poly.entity_id
_entity_poly.type
_entity_poly.pdbx_seq_one_letter_code
_entity_poly.pdbx_strand_id
1 'polypeptide(L)'
;MHHGQEVYIFFYSYGINGMIGITISSIIIGITIYKTFKIVEKNEIKNYKEFLDYFIKNEKVKELINSIINIFILVSFYIMIAGFGAYLEQEINLNSFIGSSILAVMCCILLKTNINGIVKINEILIPILIIVVLIIRNSKF
;
A
#
# COMPACT_ATOMS: atom_id res chain seq x y z
N MET A 1 10.15 -10.75 13.07
CA MET A 1 8.72 -10.43 12.88
C MET A 1 8.46 -10.44 11.39
N HIS A 2 7.72 -11.42 10.89
CA HIS A 2 7.29 -11.43 9.50
C HIS A 2 6.08 -10.50 9.39
N HIS A 3 6.02 -9.64 8.37
CA HIS A 3 4.99 -8.61 8.20
C HIS A 3 3.52 -9.13 8.26
N GLY A 4 3.30 -10.43 8.02
CA GLY A 4 1.98 -11.07 8.15
C GLY A 4 1.51 -11.34 9.59
N GLN A 5 2.41 -11.27 10.58
CA GLN A 5 2.02 -11.45 11.99
C GLN A 5 1.22 -10.28 12.53
N GLU A 6 1.37 -9.08 11.96
CA GLU A 6 0.68 -7.88 12.40
C GLU A 6 -0.82 -8.01 12.23
N VAL A 7 -1.27 -8.55 11.10
CA VAL A 7 -2.69 -8.83 10.82
C VAL A 7 -3.23 -9.86 11.82
N TYR A 8 -2.49 -10.94 12.07
CA TYR A 8 -2.87 -11.94 13.07
C TYR A 8 -2.96 -11.34 14.47
N ILE A 9 -1.96 -10.59 14.91
CA ILE A 9 -1.95 -9.92 16.21
C ILE A 9 -3.12 -8.93 16.31
N PHE A 10 -3.38 -8.17 15.25
CA PHE A 10 -4.44 -7.17 15.20
C PHE A 10 -5.84 -7.77 15.31
N PHE A 11 -6.12 -8.85 14.57
CA PHE A 11 -7.46 -9.45 14.55
C PHE A 11 -7.66 -10.55 15.59
N TYR A 12 -6.62 -11.31 15.96
CA TYR A 12 -6.71 -12.42 16.90
C TYR A 12 -6.34 -12.02 18.34
N SER A 13 -5.28 -11.23 18.53
CA SER A 13 -4.84 -10.81 19.88
C SER A 13 -5.64 -9.62 20.40
N TYR A 14 -5.84 -8.59 19.58
CA TYR A 14 -6.57 -7.38 19.98
C TYR A 14 -8.10 -7.45 19.76
N GLY A 15 -8.59 -8.42 18.98
CA GLY A 15 -10.02 -8.70 18.81
C GLY A 15 -10.88 -7.46 18.52
N ILE A 16 -11.86 -7.19 19.39
CA ILE A 16 -12.80 -6.06 19.26
C ILE A 16 -12.09 -4.70 19.27
N ASN A 17 -11.03 -4.54 20.05
CA ASN A 17 -10.26 -3.30 20.10
C ASN A 17 -9.56 -3.02 18.76
N GLY A 18 -9.16 -4.07 18.04
CA GLY A 18 -8.67 -3.96 16.67
C GLY A 18 -9.74 -3.40 15.72
N MET A 19 -10.99 -3.90 15.80
CA MET A 19 -12.08 -3.41 14.95
C MET A 19 -12.39 -1.92 15.17
N ILE A 20 -12.36 -1.47 16.43
CA ILE A 20 -12.52 -0.05 16.76
C ILE A 20 -11.35 0.75 16.17
N GLY A 21 -10.13 0.26 16.29
CA GLY A 21 -8.94 0.88 15.71
C GLY A 21 -9.03 1.05 14.18
N ILE A 22 -9.51 0.02 13.46
CA ILE A 22 -9.75 0.11 12.00
C ILE A 22 -10.77 1.20 11.71
N THR A 23 -11.90 1.19 12.41
CA THR A 23 -13.00 2.14 12.17
C THR A 23 -12.51 3.58 12.35
N ILE A 24 -11.80 3.86 13.44
CA ILE A 24 -11.23 5.20 13.70
C ILE A 24 -10.21 5.57 12.63
N SER A 25 -9.31 4.64 12.27
CA SER A 25 -8.28 4.87 11.24
C SER A 25 -8.91 5.16 9.89
N SER A 26 -9.94 4.41 9.49
CA SER A 26 -10.69 4.63 8.25
C SER A 26 -11.35 6.01 8.21
N ILE A 27 -11.93 6.48 9.31
CA ILE A 27 -12.53 7.82 9.40
C ILE A 27 -11.45 8.90 9.23
N ILE A 28 -10.32 8.78 9.94
CA ILE A 28 -9.22 9.76 9.87
C ILE A 28 -8.64 9.82 8.44
N ILE A 29 -8.42 8.65 7.83
CA ILE A 29 -7.93 8.55 6.44
C ILE A 29 -8.96 9.18 5.49
N GLY A 30 -10.24 8.86 5.64
CA GLY A 30 -11.31 9.44 4.81
C GLY A 30 -11.37 10.97 4.88
N ILE A 31 -11.27 11.55 6.08
CA ILE A 31 -11.24 13.00 6.28
C ILE A 31 -9.98 13.61 5.63
N THR A 32 -8.83 12.97 5.80
CA THR A 32 -7.56 13.42 5.20
C THR A 32 -7.65 13.43 3.69
N ILE A 33 -8.14 12.35 3.08
CA ILE A 33 -8.32 12.23 1.63
C ILE A 33 -9.27 13.32 1.11
N TYR A 34 -10.42 13.50 1.77
CA TYR A 34 -11.39 14.53 1.37
C TYR A 34 -10.78 15.93 1.39
N LYS A 35 -10.07 16.30 2.47
CA LYS A 35 -9.40 17.59 2.58
C LYS A 35 -8.32 17.76 1.51
N THR A 36 -7.51 16.72 1.28
CA THR A 36 -6.47 16.74 0.25
C THR A 36 -7.07 16.95 -1.14
N PHE A 37 -8.11 16.20 -1.51
CA PHE A 37 -8.76 16.37 -2.82
C PHE A 37 -9.34 17.77 -3.00
N LYS A 38 -9.98 18.34 -1.98
CA LYS A 38 -10.50 19.71 -2.03
C LYS A 38 -9.41 20.74 -2.29
N ILE A 39 -8.21 20.55 -1.74
CA ILE A 39 -7.06 21.43 -1.95
C ILE A 39 -6.47 21.22 -3.35
N VAL A 40 -6.34 19.97 -3.80
CA VAL A 40 -5.82 19.61 -5.12
C VAL A 40 -6.70 20.20 -6.23
N GLU A 41 -8.01 20.02 -6.13
CA GLU A 41 -8.98 20.54 -7.12
C GLU A 41 -9.00 22.07 -7.13
N LYS A 42 -9.05 22.72 -5.96
CA LYS A 42 -9.10 24.18 -5.86
C LYS A 42 -7.86 24.88 -6.42
N ASN A 43 -6.68 24.27 -6.28
CA ASN A 43 -5.41 24.86 -6.68
C ASN A 43 -4.85 24.24 -7.96
N GLU A 44 -5.63 23.42 -8.68
CA GLU A 44 -5.25 22.73 -9.92
C GLU A 44 -3.91 21.97 -9.84
N ILE A 45 -3.62 21.37 -8.68
CA ILE A 45 -2.36 20.67 -8.41
C ILE A 45 -2.33 19.37 -9.23
N LYS A 46 -1.31 19.19 -10.07
CA LYS A 46 -1.25 18.04 -11.01
C LYS A 46 -0.38 16.90 -10.51
N ASN A 47 0.53 17.15 -9.58
CA ASN A 47 1.46 16.14 -9.07
C ASN A 47 1.85 16.41 -7.61
N TYR A 48 2.48 15.41 -6.97
CA TYR A 48 2.85 15.51 -5.56
C TYR A 48 3.94 16.59 -5.29
N LYS A 49 4.77 16.94 -6.27
CA LYS A 49 5.79 17.98 -6.08
C LYS A 49 5.13 19.36 -5.96
N GLU A 50 4.19 19.66 -6.86
CA GLU A 50 3.35 20.86 -6.77
C GLU A 50 2.53 20.89 -5.47
N PHE A 51 2.09 19.73 -4.99
CA PHE A 51 1.43 19.63 -3.69
C PHE A 51 2.38 20.01 -2.54
N LEU A 52 3.64 19.54 -2.56
CA LEU A 52 4.63 19.94 -1.57
C LEU A 52 4.99 21.43 -1.71
N ASP A 53 5.08 21.96 -2.92
CA ASP A 53 5.35 23.38 -3.20
C ASP A 53 4.28 24.28 -2.59
N TYR A 54 3.01 23.84 -2.64
CA TYR A 54 1.89 24.57 -2.06
C TYR A 54 2.00 24.71 -0.53
N PHE A 55 2.45 23.66 0.17
CA PHE A 55 2.51 23.65 1.63
C PHE A 55 3.86 24.14 2.20
N ILE A 56 4.96 23.92 1.48
CA ILE A 56 6.32 24.08 2.00
C ILE A 56 7.09 25.06 1.14
N LYS A 57 7.24 26.28 1.66
CA LYS A 57 7.98 27.36 0.98
C LYS A 57 9.50 27.23 1.07
N ASN A 58 10.03 26.44 2.01
CA ASN A 58 11.47 26.29 2.20
C ASN A 58 12.02 25.12 1.37
N GLU A 59 12.85 25.43 0.37
CA GLU A 59 13.44 24.45 -0.55
C GLU A 59 14.22 23.34 0.15
N LYS A 60 15.01 23.65 1.19
CA LYS A 60 15.80 22.64 1.91
C LYS A 60 14.92 21.62 2.63
N VAL A 61 13.83 22.10 3.23
CA VAL A 61 12.86 21.24 3.94
C VAL A 61 12.09 20.37 2.94
N LYS A 62 11.77 20.94 1.77
CA LYS A 62 11.11 20.24 0.68
C LYS A 62 11.95 19.10 0.12
N GLU A 63 13.24 19.34 -0.16
CA GLU A 63 14.18 18.31 -0.62
C GLU A 63 14.34 17.19 0.41
N LEU A 64 14.42 17.54 1.70
CA LEU A 64 14.48 16.56 2.79
C LEU A 64 13.22 15.67 2.82
N ILE A 65 12.03 16.28 2.80
CA ILE A 65 10.76 15.53 2.82
C ILE A 65 10.62 14.67 1.57
N ASN A 66 10.97 15.19 0.40
CA ASN A 66 10.95 14.43 -0.83
C ASN A 66 11.87 13.20 -0.75
N SER A 67 13.07 13.37 -0.17
CA SER A 67 14.00 12.26 0.06
C SER A 67 13.43 11.23 1.02
N ILE A 68 12.80 11.66 2.11
CA ILE A 68 12.13 10.78 3.07
C ILE A 68 11.02 9.97 2.39
N ILE A 69 10.17 10.62 1.58
CA ILE A 69 9.09 9.94 0.84
C ILE A 69 9.66 8.89 -0.11
N ASN A 70 10.69 9.24 -0.89
CA ASN A 70 11.30 8.31 -1.84
C ASN A 70 11.94 7.10 -1.14
N ILE A 71 12.64 7.33 -0.02
CA ILE A 71 13.20 6.24 0.81
C ILE A 71 12.08 5.38 1.37
N PHE A 72 10.99 5.98 1.87
CA PHE A 72 9.86 5.24 2.41
C PHE A 72 9.18 4.35 1.37
N ILE A 73 8.95 4.87 0.15
CA ILE A 73 8.40 4.10 -0.97
C ILE A 73 9.33 2.93 -1.30
N LEU A 74 10.64 3.17 -1.38
CA LEU A 74 11.63 2.13 -1.69
C LEU A 74 11.67 1.04 -0.62
N VAL A 75 11.72 1.42 0.66
CA VAL A 75 11.70 0.48 1.78
C VAL A 75 10.41 -0.33 1.80
N SER A 76 9.25 0.32 1.61
CA SER A 76 7.96 -0.36 1.54
C SER A 76 7.89 -1.37 0.40
N PHE A 77 8.49 -1.05 -0.75
CA PHE A 77 8.60 -1.97 -1.88
C PHE A 77 9.45 -3.20 -1.55
N TYR A 78 10.62 -3.02 -0.93
CA TYR A 78 11.48 -4.15 -0.52
C TYR A 78 10.79 -5.05 0.50
N ILE A 79 10.15 -4.45 1.50
CA ILE A 79 9.40 -5.17 2.53
C ILE A 79 8.28 -6.02 1.89
N MET A 80 7.56 -5.47 0.91
CA MET A 80 6.49 -6.18 0.19
C MET A 80 7.03 -7.37 -0.61
N ILE A 81 8.14 -7.20 -1.34
CA ILE A 81 8.78 -8.29 -2.10
C ILE A 81 9.23 -9.41 -1.15
N ALA A 82 9.94 -9.05 -0.08
CA ALA A 82 10.41 -10.04 0.90
C ALA A 82 9.25 -10.76 1.60
N GLY A 83 8.17 -10.03 1.91
CA GLY A 83 6.95 -10.62 2.47
C GLY A 83 6.31 -11.64 1.53
N PHE A 84 6.24 -11.35 0.24
CA PHE A 84 5.72 -12.28 -0.76
C PHE A 84 6.62 -13.49 -0.98
N GLY A 85 7.94 -13.30 -1.02
CA GLY A 85 8.89 -14.41 -1.10
C GLY A 85 8.75 -15.38 0.08
N ALA A 86 8.64 -14.84 1.30
CA ALA A 86 8.40 -15.64 2.50
C ALA A 86 7.04 -16.35 2.46
N TYR A 87 6.01 -15.72 1.91
CA TYR A 87 4.70 -16.36 1.73
C TYR A 87 4.77 -17.57 0.77
N LEU A 88 5.44 -17.45 -0.37
CA LEU A 88 5.62 -18.57 -1.31
C LEU A 88 6.47 -19.70 -0.71
N GLU A 89 7.45 -19.36 0.12
CA GLU A 89 8.22 -20.35 0.87
C GLU A 89 7.34 -21.13 1.84
N GLN A 90 6.39 -20.48 2.51
CA GLN A 90 5.47 -21.14 3.44
C GLN A 90 4.42 -22.02 2.74
N GLU A 91 3.83 -21.54 1.65
CA GLU A 91 2.70 -22.23 1.00
C GLU A 91 3.14 -23.37 0.07
N ILE A 92 4.24 -23.18 -0.66
CA ILE A 92 4.68 -24.14 -1.70
C ILE A 92 6.13 -24.61 -1.51
N ASN A 93 6.78 -24.31 -0.38
CA ASN A 93 8.18 -24.65 -0.08
C ASN A 93 9.19 -24.14 -1.13
N LEU A 94 8.85 -23.07 -1.85
CA LEU A 94 9.75 -22.45 -2.81
C LEU A 94 10.74 -21.52 -2.09
N ASN A 95 12.04 -21.62 -2.39
CA ASN A 95 13.04 -20.73 -1.80
C ASN A 95 12.63 -19.24 -1.94
N SER A 96 12.57 -18.52 -0.82
CA SER A 96 12.12 -17.12 -0.76
C SER A 96 12.91 -16.18 -1.67
N PHE A 97 14.19 -16.45 -1.92
CA PHE A 97 14.99 -15.67 -2.88
C PHE A 97 14.44 -15.78 -4.31
N ILE A 98 14.02 -16.99 -4.71
CA ILE A 98 13.45 -17.25 -6.04
C ILE A 98 12.07 -16.60 -6.14
N GLY A 99 11.20 -16.80 -5.14
CA GLY A 99 9.87 -16.19 -5.10
C GLY A 99 9.90 -14.66 -5.14
N SER A 100 10.81 -14.07 -4.36
CA SER A 100 11.06 -12.62 -4.34
C SER A 100 11.56 -12.11 -5.70
N SER A 101 12.50 -12.82 -6.33
CA SER A 101 13.05 -12.46 -7.64
C SER A 101 11.99 -12.48 -8.74
N ILE A 102 11.12 -13.49 -8.75
CA ILE A 102 10.00 -13.59 -9.69
C ILE A 102 9.08 -12.36 -9.56
N LEU A 103 8.67 -12.02 -8.34
CA LEU A 103 7.81 -10.86 -8.10
C LEU A 103 8.52 -9.54 -8.50
N ALA A 104 9.80 -9.39 -8.19
CA ALA A 104 10.59 -8.22 -8.56
C ALA A 104 10.65 -8.02 -10.08
N VAL A 105 10.87 -9.10 -10.84
CA VAL A 105 10.86 -9.07 -12.31
C VAL A 105 9.47 -8.68 -12.85
N MET A 106 8.40 -9.24 -12.29
CA MET A 106 7.03 -8.85 -12.66
C MET A 106 6.77 -7.37 -12.39
N CYS A 107 7.17 -6.85 -11.23
CA CYS A 107 7.07 -5.44 -10.90
C CYS A 107 7.85 -4.56 -11.89
N CYS A 108 9.08 -4.95 -12.26
CA CYS A 108 9.86 -4.24 -13.28
C CYS A 108 9.15 -4.18 -14.64
N ILE A 109 8.44 -5.24 -15.04
CA ILE A 109 7.64 -5.26 -16.27
C ILE A 109 6.42 -4.32 -16.14
N LEU A 110 5.73 -4.35 -14.99
CA LEU A 110 4.58 -3.49 -14.73
C LEU A 110 4.96 -2.01 -14.70
N LEU A 111 6.09 -1.66 -14.10
CA LEU A 111 6.59 -0.28 -14.03
C LEU A 111 6.99 0.28 -15.41
N LYS A 112 7.29 -0.58 -16.39
CA LYS A 112 7.50 -0.17 -17.79
C LYS A 112 6.19 0.17 -18.52
N THR A 113 5.05 -0.18 -17.93
CA THR A 113 3.72 0.15 -18.48
C THR A 113 3.33 1.57 -18.06
N ASN A 114 2.53 2.26 -18.88
CA ASN A 114 2.02 3.60 -18.53
C ASN A 114 1.17 3.57 -17.25
N ILE A 115 1.13 4.71 -16.53
CA ILE A 115 0.34 4.92 -15.30
C ILE A 115 -1.11 4.46 -15.47
N ASN A 116 -1.72 4.74 -16.63
CA ASN A 116 -3.09 4.31 -16.93
C ASN A 116 -3.27 2.78 -16.94
N GLY A 117 -2.25 2.03 -17.34
CA GLY A 117 -2.27 0.56 -17.29
C GLY A 117 -2.22 0.05 -15.84
N ILE A 118 -1.40 0.68 -15.00
CA ILE A 118 -1.29 0.36 -13.57
C ILE A 118 -2.62 0.62 -12.85
N VAL A 119 -3.26 1.77 -13.13
CA VAL A 119 -4.56 2.13 -12.56
C VAL A 119 -5.64 1.11 -12.94
N LYS A 120 -5.72 0.72 -14.22
CA LYS A 120 -6.69 -0.29 -14.70
C LYS A 120 -6.52 -1.65 -14.02
N ILE A 121 -5.27 -2.08 -13.78
CA ILE A 121 -5.00 -3.34 -13.07
C ILE A 121 -5.53 -3.24 -11.64
N ASN A 122 -5.26 -2.14 -10.94
CA ASN A 122 -5.74 -1.93 -9.57
C ASN A 122 -7.28 -1.87 -9.49
N GLU A 123 -7.94 -1.22 -10.45
CA GLU A 123 -9.41 -1.17 -10.54
C GLU A 123 -10.05 -2.56 -10.63
N ILE A 124 -9.36 -3.53 -11.24
CA ILE A 124 -9.82 -4.93 -11.34
C ILE A 124 -9.39 -5.74 -10.10
N LEU A 125 -8.16 -5.55 -9.63
CA LEU A 125 -7.57 -6.32 -8.53
C LEU A 125 -8.28 -6.10 -7.20
N ILE A 126 -8.65 -4.84 -6.89
CA ILE A 126 -9.31 -4.49 -5.62
C ILE A 126 -10.67 -5.20 -5.47
N PRO A 127 -11.60 -5.16 -6.46
CA PRO A 127 -12.84 -5.93 -6.41
C PRO A 127 -12.62 -7.43 -6.24
N ILE A 128 -11.65 -8.01 -6.95
CA ILE A 128 -11.32 -9.45 -6.82
C ILE A 128 -10.92 -9.76 -5.38
N LEU A 129 -10.07 -8.94 -4.77
CA LEU A 129 -9.64 -9.14 -3.38
C LEU A 129 -10.84 -9.10 -2.42
N ILE A 130 -11.76 -8.14 -2.61
CA ILE A 130 -12.98 -8.04 -1.79
C ILE A 130 -13.84 -9.30 -1.96
N ILE A 131 -14.06 -9.76 -3.19
CA ILE A 131 -14.84 -10.97 -3.48
C ILE A 131 -14.21 -12.19 -2.79
N VAL A 132 -12.89 -12.37 -2.92
CA VAL A 132 -12.17 -13.49 -2.28
C VAL A 132 -12.34 -13.45 -0.76
N VAL A 133 -12.19 -12.28 -0.13
CA VAL A 133 -12.39 -12.13 1.32
C VAL A 133 -13.84 -12.43 1.72
N LEU A 134 -14.83 -11.99 0.94
CA LEU A 134 -16.24 -12.29 1.20
C LEU A 134 -16.55 -13.78 1.05
N ILE A 135 -15.97 -14.45 0.05
CA ILE A 135 -16.09 -15.90 -0.13
C ILE A 135 -15.48 -16.62 1.06
N ILE A 136 -14.25 -16.30 1.46
CA ILE A 136 -13.57 -16.92 2.61
C ILE A 136 -14.38 -16.71 3.89
N ARG A 137 -14.91 -15.50 4.10
CA ARG A 137 -15.80 -15.21 5.23
C ARG A 137 -17.05 -16.08 5.22
N ASN A 138 -17.69 -16.24 4.05
CA ASN A 138 -18.91 -17.03 3.91
C ASN A 138 -18.65 -18.54 3.92
N SER A 139 -17.42 -18.97 3.60
CA SER A 139 -16.94 -20.36 3.67
C SER A 139 -16.68 -20.85 5.09
N LYS A 140 -16.92 -20.00 6.12
CA LYS A 140 -17.13 -20.46 7.50
C LYS A 140 -18.62 -20.74 7.77
N PHE A 141 -19.19 -21.57 6.89
CA PHE A 141 -19.92 -22.81 7.18
C PHE A 141 -19.44 -23.86 6.19
#